data_AF-A0A401PPQ7-F1
#
_entry.id   AF-A0A401PPQ7-F1
#
_cell.length_a   1.000
_cell.length_b   1.000
_cell.length_c   1.000
_cell.angle_alpha   90.00
_cell.angle_beta   90.00
_cell.angle_gamma   90.00
#
_symmetry.space_group_name_H-M   'P 1'
#
loop_
_entity.id
_entity.type
_entity.pdbx_description
1 polymer ?
#
loop_
_entity_poly.entity_id
_entity_poly.type
_entity_poly.pdbx_seq_one_letter_code
_entity_poly.pdbx_strand_id
1 'polypeptide(L)'
;IERLQNPFLWKNYMIRKQLLEEKNPAGTTNEMILFHGTAQDTLDSISHLGFNRSYAGRNATAYGNGTYFAVHANYSAGGTYARVDANGFKHMYRARVLTGVFCRGAAGMVTPPAKNPANPTDLYDSVVDNVQAPSMFIIFNDIQAYPEYLITFR
;
A
#
# COMPACT_ATOMS: atom_id res chain seq x y z
N ILE A 1 -3.29 14.40 -13.89
CA ILE A 1 -2.91 14.15 -12.49
C ILE A 1 -3.88 14.94 -11.62
N GLU A 2 -4.57 14.25 -10.73
CA GLU A 2 -5.64 14.81 -9.91
C GLU A 2 -5.30 14.60 -8.43
N ARG A 3 -5.42 15.65 -7.61
CA ARG A 3 -5.22 15.55 -6.17
C ARG A 3 -6.50 15.10 -5.50
N LEU A 4 -6.43 14.06 -4.70
CA LEU A 4 -7.58 13.55 -3.96
C LEU A 4 -7.67 14.25 -2.61
N GLN A 5 -8.86 14.75 -2.31
CA GLN A 5 -9.16 15.47 -1.07
C GLN A 5 -10.27 14.76 -0.32
N ASN A 6 -9.92 13.65 0.33
CA ASN A 6 -10.86 12.87 1.14
C ASN A 6 -10.54 13.07 2.64
N PRO A 7 -11.30 13.94 3.35
CA PRO A 7 -10.97 14.30 4.74
C PRO A 7 -11.14 13.13 5.72
N PHE A 8 -11.99 12.16 5.42
CA PHE A 8 -12.19 10.99 6.29
C PHE A 8 -11.02 10.02 6.19
N LEU A 9 -10.61 9.67 4.96
CA LEU A 9 -9.41 8.84 4.75
C LEU A 9 -8.17 9.52 5.32
N TRP A 10 -8.03 10.84 5.12
CA TRP A 10 -6.91 11.60 5.67
C TRP A 10 -6.86 11.54 7.20
N LYS A 11 -7.99 11.74 7.89
CA LYS A 11 -8.03 11.66 9.37
C LYS A 11 -7.64 10.28 9.88
N ASN A 12 -8.18 9.22 9.30
CA ASN A 12 -7.85 7.84 9.69
C ASN A 12 -6.36 7.54 9.47
N TYR A 13 -5.83 7.96 8.33
CA TYR A 13 -4.41 7.83 8.00
C TYR A 13 -3.53 8.58 9.01
N MET A 14 -3.87 9.82 9.34
CA MET A 14 -3.08 10.63 10.28
C MET A 14 -3.08 10.06 11.71
N ILE A 15 -4.21 9.53 12.18
CA ILE A 15 -4.28 8.84 13.47
C ILE A 15 -3.36 7.61 13.46
N ARG A 16 -3.38 6.82 12.37
CA ARG A 16 -2.51 5.65 12.23
C ARG A 16 -1.03 6.04 12.16
N LYS A 17 -0.72 7.14 11.49
CA LYS A 17 0.63 7.69 11.38
C LYS A 17 1.20 8.04 12.75
N GLN A 18 0.45 8.81 13.55
CA GLN A 18 0.85 9.17 14.90
C GLN A 18 1.13 7.92 15.76
N LEU A 19 0.26 6.91 15.68
CA LEU A 19 0.46 5.65 16.41
C LEU A 19 1.76 4.94 15.99
N LEU A 20 2.12 4.94 14.70
CA LEU A 20 3.39 4.35 14.24
C LEU A 20 4.61 5.18 14.68
N GLU A 21 4.49 6.51 14.73
CA GLU A 21 5.54 7.40 15.22
C GLU A 21 5.81 7.20 16.72
N GLU A 22 4.78 6.93 17.52
CA GLU A 22 4.91 6.60 18.94
C GLU A 22 5.42 5.18 19.18
N LYS A 23 4.96 4.21 18.36
CA LYS A 23 5.30 2.79 18.52
C LYS A 23 6.74 2.46 18.08
N ASN A 24 7.20 3.06 16.99
CA ASN A 24 8.44 2.65 16.35
C ASN A 24 9.66 3.43 16.87
N PRO A 25 10.88 2.85 16.79
CA PRO A 25 12.09 3.53 17.23
C PRO A 25 12.27 4.90 16.57
N ALA A 26 12.83 5.85 17.31
CA ALA A 26 13.17 7.17 16.78
C ALA A 26 14.05 7.04 15.53
N GLY A 27 13.71 7.81 14.48
CA GLY A 27 14.40 7.75 13.19
C GLY A 27 13.86 6.70 12.21
N THR A 28 12.85 5.91 12.60
CA THR A 28 12.17 5.00 11.66
C THR A 28 11.50 5.79 10.53
N THR A 29 11.75 5.40 9.28
CA THR A 29 11.01 5.93 8.12
C THR A 29 9.62 5.29 8.10
N ASN A 30 8.68 5.90 8.82
CA ASN A 30 7.34 5.36 8.96
C ASN A 30 6.45 5.55 7.74
N GLU A 31 6.73 6.54 6.88
CA GLU A 31 5.93 6.91 5.71
C GLU A 31 6.78 6.91 4.44
N MET A 32 6.26 6.33 3.37
CA MET A 32 6.83 6.38 2.02
C MET A 32 5.78 6.80 0.99
N ILE A 33 6.26 7.44 -0.09
CA ILE A 33 5.46 7.71 -1.28
C ILE A 33 5.63 6.55 -2.24
N LEU A 34 4.56 5.82 -2.52
CA LEU A 34 4.58 4.62 -3.34
C LEU A 34 3.48 4.65 -4.42
N PHE A 35 3.53 3.68 -5.33
CA PHE A 35 2.65 3.61 -6.49
C PHE A 35 1.73 2.38 -6.47
N HIS A 36 0.50 2.54 -6.94
CA HIS A 36 -0.48 1.47 -7.05
C HIS A 36 -1.23 1.57 -8.38
N GLY A 37 -0.89 0.70 -9.33
CA GLY A 37 -1.59 0.60 -10.62
C GLY A 37 -2.89 -0.17 -10.46
N THR A 38 -3.96 0.29 -11.09
CA THR A 38 -5.27 -0.36 -10.98
C THR A 38 -6.11 -0.23 -12.25
N ALA A 39 -7.24 -0.94 -12.28
CA ALA A 39 -8.22 -0.88 -13.36
C ALA A 39 -9.28 0.21 -13.11
N GLN A 40 -9.88 0.72 -14.19
CA GLN A 40 -10.85 1.82 -14.16
C GLN A 40 -12.06 1.53 -13.24
N ASP A 41 -12.52 0.28 -13.18
CA ASP A 41 -13.66 -0.17 -12.36
C ASP A 41 -13.43 -0.02 -10.84
N THR A 42 -12.18 0.22 -10.40
CA THR A 42 -11.84 0.35 -8.98
C THR A 42 -11.63 1.80 -8.52
N LEU A 43 -11.61 2.77 -9.43
CA LEU A 43 -11.20 4.15 -9.13
C LEU A 43 -12.13 4.83 -8.12
N ASP A 44 -13.44 4.68 -8.29
CA ASP A 44 -14.42 5.26 -7.38
C ASP A 44 -14.27 4.65 -5.98
N SER A 45 -14.11 3.32 -5.90
CA SER A 45 -13.90 2.63 -4.63
C SER A 45 -12.65 3.14 -3.93
N ILE A 46 -11.49 3.21 -4.61
CA ILE A 46 -10.25 3.63 -3.96
C ILE A 46 -10.29 5.11 -3.57
N SER A 47 -10.85 5.97 -4.42
CA SER A 47 -10.89 7.43 -4.17
C SER A 47 -11.82 7.80 -3.02
N HIS A 48 -12.92 7.07 -2.83
CA HIS A 48 -13.91 7.35 -1.80
C HIS A 48 -13.74 6.52 -0.53
N LEU A 49 -13.33 5.25 -0.66
CA LEU A 49 -13.29 4.28 0.44
C LEU A 49 -11.86 3.87 0.84
N GLY A 50 -10.85 4.27 0.07
CA GLY A 50 -9.46 3.90 0.28
C GLY A 50 -9.13 2.51 -0.27
N PHE A 51 -7.90 2.06 0.02
CA PHE A 51 -7.45 0.74 -0.38
C PHE A 51 -8.08 -0.34 0.51
N ASN A 52 -8.47 -1.47 -0.07
CA ASN A 52 -9.09 -2.56 0.67
C ASN A 52 -8.42 -3.89 0.33
N ARG A 53 -7.77 -4.51 1.32
CA ARG A 53 -7.06 -5.77 1.15
C ARG A 53 -7.95 -6.96 0.79
N SER A 54 -9.26 -6.86 0.97
CA SER A 54 -10.21 -7.91 0.55
C SER A 54 -10.25 -8.09 -0.97
N TYR A 55 -9.73 -7.12 -1.73
CA TYR A 55 -9.49 -7.23 -3.17
C TYR A 55 -8.08 -7.74 -3.52
N ALA A 56 -7.24 -8.07 -2.53
CA ALA A 56 -5.98 -8.76 -2.75
C ALA A 56 -6.25 -10.10 -3.46
N GLY A 57 -5.38 -10.48 -4.40
CA GLY A 57 -5.56 -11.70 -5.20
C GLY A 57 -6.11 -11.47 -6.61
N ARG A 58 -6.54 -10.25 -6.99
CA ARG A 58 -6.72 -9.90 -8.41
C ARG A 58 -5.40 -10.02 -9.20
N ASN A 59 -4.27 -9.90 -8.50
CA ASN A 59 -2.91 -10.17 -8.98
C ASN A 59 -2.20 -11.12 -7.98
N ALA A 60 -1.11 -11.77 -8.39
CA ALA A 60 -0.40 -12.77 -7.57
C ALA A 60 -0.03 -12.26 -6.16
N THR A 61 -0.40 -13.03 -5.11
CA THR A 61 -0.16 -12.69 -3.69
C THR A 61 1.11 -13.34 -3.13
N ALA A 62 2.24 -13.17 -3.83
CA ALA A 62 3.49 -13.85 -3.51
C ALA A 62 4.07 -13.50 -2.11
N TYR A 63 3.73 -12.33 -1.57
CA TYR A 63 4.29 -11.80 -0.32
C TYR A 63 3.23 -11.56 0.77
N GLY A 64 2.00 -12.02 0.54
CA GLY A 64 0.88 -11.91 1.49
C GLY A 64 -0.41 -11.41 0.86
N ASN A 65 -1.51 -11.59 1.58
CA ASN A 65 -2.87 -11.19 1.22
C ASN A 65 -3.15 -9.77 1.72
N GLY A 66 -2.36 -8.82 1.23
CA GLY A 66 -2.46 -7.40 1.55
C GLY A 66 -2.57 -6.52 0.31
N THR A 67 -2.55 -5.20 0.51
CA THR A 67 -2.50 -4.23 -0.58
C THR A 67 -1.04 -3.97 -0.97
N TYR A 68 -0.72 -4.13 -2.25
CA TYR A 68 0.64 -4.01 -2.80
C TYR A 68 0.91 -2.60 -3.32
N PHE A 69 2.09 -2.07 -3.01
CA PHE A 69 2.56 -0.77 -3.49
C PHE A 69 3.99 -0.88 -4.00
N ALA A 70 4.27 -0.35 -5.19
CA ALA A 70 5.60 -0.37 -5.78
C ALA A 70 6.40 0.88 -5.40
N VAL A 71 7.72 0.71 -5.24
CA VAL A 71 8.67 1.82 -5.07
C VAL A 71 8.82 2.59 -6.38
N HIS A 72 8.82 1.90 -7.52
CA HIS A 72 8.96 2.50 -8.84
C HIS A 72 7.66 2.46 -9.62
N ALA A 73 7.28 3.62 -10.18
CA ALA A 73 6.05 3.78 -10.96
C ALA A 73 5.97 2.86 -12.18
N ASN A 74 7.11 2.53 -12.81
CA ASN A 74 7.15 1.64 -13.98
C ASN A 74 6.61 0.24 -13.69
N TYR A 75 6.79 -0.26 -12.46
CA TYR A 75 6.21 -1.54 -12.03
C TYR A 75 4.69 -1.46 -12.00
N SER A 76 4.15 -0.44 -11.33
CA SER A 76 2.70 -0.17 -11.28
C SER A 76 2.10 0.15 -12.65
N ALA A 77 2.89 0.70 -13.57
CA ALA A 77 2.47 0.99 -14.93
C ALA A 77 2.38 -0.25 -15.82
N GLY A 78 2.85 -1.44 -15.40
CA GLY A 78 2.70 -2.67 -16.18
C GLY A 78 1.22 -3.01 -16.48
N GLY A 79 0.95 -3.58 -17.66
CA GLY A 79 -0.43 -3.88 -18.11
C GLY A 79 -1.20 -4.85 -17.22
N THR A 80 -0.51 -5.63 -16.40
CA THR A 80 -1.10 -6.49 -15.36
C THR A 80 -1.82 -5.67 -14.28
N TYR A 81 -1.26 -4.50 -13.92
CA TYR A 81 -1.69 -3.69 -12.78
C TYR A 81 -2.52 -2.48 -13.24
N ALA A 82 -1.92 -1.60 -14.04
CA ALA A 82 -2.61 -0.46 -14.63
C ALA A 82 -3.22 -0.89 -15.98
N ARG A 83 -4.40 -1.52 -15.93
CA ARG A 83 -5.10 -2.00 -17.12
C ARG A 83 -5.54 -0.84 -18.00
N VAL A 84 -5.37 -0.99 -19.30
CA VAL A 84 -5.83 -0.02 -20.30
C VAL A 84 -7.36 -0.05 -20.33
N ASP A 85 -7.98 1.11 -20.21
CA ASP A 85 -9.43 1.27 -20.33
C ASP A 85 -9.91 1.37 -21.78
N ALA A 86 -11.22 1.47 -21.96
CA ALA A 86 -11.85 1.55 -23.29
C ALA A 86 -11.40 2.78 -24.10
N ASN A 87 -10.87 3.82 -23.46
CA ASN A 87 -10.39 5.05 -24.08
C ASN A 87 -8.86 5.06 -24.28
N GLY A 88 -8.19 3.94 -24.00
CA GLY A 88 -6.75 3.81 -24.14
C GLY A 88 -5.94 4.42 -22.99
N PHE A 89 -6.57 4.73 -21.85
CA PHE A 89 -5.88 5.28 -20.68
C PHE A 89 -5.59 4.22 -19.62
N LYS A 90 -4.58 4.50 -18.80
CA LYS A 90 -4.13 3.69 -17.68
C LYS A 90 -4.17 4.53 -16.41
N HIS A 91 -4.42 3.86 -15.29
CA HIS A 91 -4.68 4.52 -14.01
C HIS A 91 -3.74 4.01 -12.93
N MET A 92 -3.14 4.95 -12.19
CA MET A 92 -2.22 4.66 -11.10
C MET A 92 -2.38 5.69 -9.99
N TYR A 93 -2.39 5.23 -8.75
CA TYR A 93 -2.32 6.10 -7.58
C TYR A 93 -0.87 6.33 -7.17
N ARG A 94 -0.56 7.59 -6.83
CA ARG A 94 0.58 7.93 -5.95
C ARG A 94 0.01 8.08 -4.54
N ALA A 95 0.41 7.17 -3.65
CA ALA A 95 -0.14 7.06 -2.31
C ALA A 95 0.93 7.37 -1.26
N ARG A 96 0.47 7.89 -0.11
CA ARG A 96 1.24 7.89 1.13
C ARG A 96 0.97 6.58 1.84
N VAL A 97 2.01 5.82 2.13
CA VAL A 97 1.91 4.48 2.71
C VAL A 97 2.74 4.44 3.97
N LEU A 98 2.15 4.04 5.09
CA LEU A 98 2.89 3.88 6.34
C LEU A 98 3.62 2.54 6.33
N THR A 99 4.86 2.52 5.86
CA THR A 99 5.65 1.29 5.72
C THR A 99 6.23 0.81 7.05
N GLY A 100 6.55 1.75 7.96
CA GLY A 100 7.05 1.45 9.30
C GLY A 100 8.25 0.49 9.31
N VAL A 101 8.33 -0.33 10.35
CA VAL A 101 9.31 -1.42 10.44
C VAL A 101 8.79 -2.61 9.63
N PHE A 102 9.57 -3.10 8.68
CA PHE A 102 9.16 -4.15 7.75
C PHE A 102 10.03 -5.40 7.82
N CYS A 103 9.49 -6.52 7.34
CA CYS A 103 10.22 -7.78 7.16
C CYS A 103 9.90 -8.41 5.81
N ARG A 104 10.53 -9.55 5.48
CA ARG A 104 10.21 -10.28 4.26
C ARG A 104 8.80 -10.87 4.33
N GLY A 105 8.02 -10.70 3.26
CA GLY A 105 6.70 -11.29 3.11
C GLY A 105 6.75 -12.71 2.56
N ALA A 106 5.64 -13.44 2.72
CA ALA A 106 5.43 -14.76 2.14
C ALA A 106 3.97 -14.97 1.78
N ALA A 107 3.73 -15.86 0.81
CA ALA A 107 2.38 -16.24 0.40
C ALA A 107 1.55 -16.75 1.58
N GLY A 108 0.26 -16.42 1.59
CA GLY A 108 -0.68 -16.85 2.63
C GLY A 108 -0.69 -16.00 3.90
N MET A 109 0.24 -15.06 4.09
CA MET A 109 0.18 -14.12 5.21
C MET A 109 -1.10 -13.27 5.13
N VAL A 110 -1.83 -13.14 6.24
CA VAL A 110 -3.00 -12.24 6.37
C VAL A 110 -2.72 -11.04 7.28
N THR A 111 -1.61 -11.08 8.01
CA THR A 111 -1.03 -10.00 8.81
C THR A 111 0.49 -10.09 8.72
N PRO A 112 1.24 -9.00 9.01
CA PRO A 112 2.68 -9.11 9.20
C PRO A 112 3.01 -10.06 10.36
N PRO A 113 4.19 -10.70 10.36
CA PRO A 113 4.61 -11.54 11.47
C PRO A 113 4.95 -10.71 12.71
N ALA A 114 5.01 -11.38 13.87
CA ALA A 114 5.52 -10.79 15.10
C ALA A 114 7.03 -10.53 15.00
N LYS A 115 7.51 -9.43 15.58
CA LYS A 115 8.95 -9.12 15.67
C LYS A 115 9.68 -10.05 16.63
N ASN A 116 8.99 -10.46 17.69
CA ASN A 116 9.49 -11.38 18.70
C ASN A 116 8.43 -12.44 18.99
N PRO A 117 8.73 -13.75 18.87
CA PRO A 117 7.80 -14.83 19.21
C PRO A 117 7.25 -14.77 20.64
N ALA A 118 8.00 -14.20 21.58
CA ALA A 118 7.56 -14.03 22.96
C ALA A 118 6.50 -12.92 23.15
N ASN A 119 6.33 -12.04 22.17
CA ASN A 119 5.30 -11.00 22.17
C ASN A 119 4.55 -10.99 20.82
N PRO A 120 3.55 -11.89 20.64
CA PRO A 120 2.89 -12.09 19.35
C PRO A 120 2.03 -10.90 18.89
N THR A 121 1.81 -9.89 19.74
CA THR A 121 1.03 -8.69 19.39
C THR A 121 1.90 -7.54 18.86
N ASP A 122 3.23 -7.58 19.08
CA ASP A 122 4.16 -6.62 18.47
C ASP A 122 4.55 -7.09 17.06
N LEU A 123 3.71 -6.72 16.10
CA LEU A 123 3.89 -7.05 14.69
C LEU A 123 4.79 -6.03 13.98
N TYR A 124 5.44 -6.49 12.91
CA TYR A 124 5.93 -5.61 11.86
C TYR A 124 4.77 -4.78 11.29
N ASP A 125 5.08 -3.63 10.70
CA ASP A 125 4.07 -2.72 10.13
C ASP A 125 3.69 -3.12 8.70
N SER A 126 4.64 -3.60 7.92
CA SER A 126 4.45 -4.05 6.55
C SER A 126 5.41 -5.19 6.21
N VAL A 127 5.23 -5.78 5.04
CA VAL A 127 6.19 -6.75 4.50
C VAL A 127 6.66 -6.36 3.10
N VAL A 128 7.83 -6.84 2.71
CA VAL A 128 8.50 -6.53 1.44
C VAL A 128 8.93 -7.79 0.70
N ASP A 129 9.25 -7.63 -0.58
CA ASP A 129 9.82 -8.66 -1.44
C ASP A 129 11.28 -8.99 -1.07
N ASN A 130 12.08 -7.95 -0.81
CA ASN A 130 13.49 -8.04 -0.44
C ASN A 130 13.82 -7.00 0.64
N VAL A 131 14.30 -7.44 1.81
CA VAL A 131 14.60 -6.56 2.96
C VAL A 131 15.76 -5.62 2.70
N GLN A 132 16.75 -6.03 1.90
CA GLN A 132 17.95 -5.22 1.63
C GLN A 132 17.68 -4.12 0.60
N ALA A 133 16.82 -4.39 -0.37
CA ALA A 133 16.42 -3.44 -1.40
C ALA A 133 14.96 -3.68 -1.79
N PRO A 134 14.00 -3.16 -0.99
CA PRO A 134 12.58 -3.33 -1.27
C PRO A 134 12.20 -2.71 -2.61
N SER A 135 11.53 -3.47 -3.47
CA SER A 135 10.91 -2.93 -4.68
C SER A 135 9.41 -2.73 -4.50
N MET A 136 8.83 -3.35 -3.47
CA MET A 136 7.43 -3.21 -3.10
C MET A 136 7.19 -3.38 -1.60
N PHE A 137 6.08 -2.79 -1.14
CA PHE A 137 5.56 -2.91 0.21
C PHE A 137 4.14 -3.44 0.17
N ILE A 138 3.84 -4.32 1.12
CA ILE A 138 2.52 -4.92 1.31
C ILE A 138 2.03 -4.54 2.71
N ILE A 139 0.87 -3.87 2.75
CA ILE A 139 0.19 -3.50 4.00
C ILE A 139 -1.04 -4.38 4.20
N PHE A 140 -1.38 -4.62 5.47
CA PHE A 140 -2.51 -5.48 5.85
C PHE A 140 -3.59 -4.74 6.65
N ASN A 141 -3.45 -3.41 6.75
CA ASN A 141 -4.44 -2.54 7.37
C ASN A 141 -4.82 -1.44 6.37
N ASP A 142 -6.11 -1.28 6.12
CA ASP A 142 -6.65 -0.44 5.05
C ASP A 142 -6.39 1.05 5.31
N ILE A 143 -6.34 1.49 6.59
CA ILE A 143 -6.05 2.89 6.94
C ILE A 143 -4.56 3.23 6.93
N GLN A 144 -3.70 2.27 6.57
CA GLN A 144 -2.25 2.44 6.50
C GLN A 144 -1.79 3.09 5.18
N ALA A 145 -2.71 3.37 4.25
CA ALA A 145 -2.42 4.10 3.03
C ALA A 145 -3.48 5.17 2.72
N TYR A 146 -3.03 6.32 2.23
CA TYR A 146 -3.86 7.40 1.73
C TYR A 146 -3.59 7.61 0.24
N PRO A 147 -4.60 7.46 -0.65
CA PRO A 147 -4.45 7.80 -2.06
C PRO A 147 -4.38 9.33 -2.19
N GLU A 148 -3.19 9.86 -2.49
CA GLU A 148 -2.95 11.32 -2.52
C GLU A 148 -3.20 11.90 -3.92
N TYR A 149 -2.80 11.18 -4.96
CA TYR A 149 -3.04 11.57 -6.35
C TYR A 149 -3.48 10.39 -7.21
N LEU A 150 -4.39 10.66 -8.14
CA LEU A 150 -4.70 9.80 -9.28
C LEU A 150 -3.92 10.29 -10.51
N ILE A 151 -3.20 9.38 -11.15
CA ILE A 151 -2.42 9.63 -12.36
C ILE A 151 -3.06 8.83 -13.50
N THR A 152 -3.64 9.55 -14.45
CA THR A 152 -4.14 9.02 -15.72
C THR A 152 -3.10 9.25 -16.80
N PHE A 153 -2.69 8.20 -17.50
CA PHE A 153 -1.62 8.23 -18.52
C PHE A 153 -1.91 7.25 -19.66
N ARG A 154 -1.03 7.19 -20.66
CA ARG A 154 -1.07 6.22 -21.77
C ARG A 154 0.21 5.41 -21.79
#